data_AF-A0A3N6ZV74-F1
#
_entry.id   AF-A0A3N6ZV74-F1
#
_cell.length_a   1.000
_cell.length_b   1.000
_cell.length_c   1.000
_cell.angle_alpha   90.00
_cell.angle_beta   90.00
_cell.angle_gamma   90.00
#
_symmetry.space_group_name_H-M   'P 1'
#
loop_
_entity.id
_entity.type
_entity.pdbx_description
1 polymer ?
#
loop_
_entity_poly.entity_id
_entity_poly.type
_entity_poly.pdbx_seq_one_letter_code
_entity_poly.pdbx_strand_id
1 'polypeptide(L)'
;MNIKIALVAFSITFAGFTQVEAQQNNNAATVATVTKPQFTANINAYEQANGANSTTVLTTLKSQMRTAIADLKESMSNGGGTTQETKMQSRINAFNNAVQKEKANDKSGVVTALKAFAETL
;
A
#
# COMPACT_ATOMS: atom_id res chain seq x y z
N MET A 1 -28.95 -3.41 28.53
CA MET A 1 -28.99 -1.99 28.10
C MET A 1 -28.15 -1.88 26.85
N ASN A 2 -28.79 -1.68 25.69
CA ASN A 2 -28.15 -1.76 24.37
C ASN A 2 -27.77 -0.35 23.91
N ILE A 3 -26.48 -0.07 23.75
CA ILE A 3 -26.02 1.22 23.20
C ILE A 3 -25.55 1.00 21.77
N LYS A 4 -26.34 1.54 20.83
CA LYS A 4 -25.98 1.70 19.42
C LYS A 4 -25.08 2.93 19.31
N ILE A 5 -23.87 2.79 18.77
CA ILE A 5 -23.02 3.94 18.42
C ILE A 5 -22.97 4.03 16.90
N ALA A 6 -23.47 5.16 16.39
CA ALA A 6 -23.51 5.51 14.99
C ALA A 6 -22.11 5.86 14.48
N LEU A 7 -21.71 5.25 13.37
CA LEU A 7 -20.46 5.49 12.67
C LEU A 7 -20.56 6.81 11.88
N VAL A 8 -19.81 7.83 12.28
CA VAL A 8 -19.69 9.07 11.51
C VAL A 8 -18.53 8.91 10.53
N ALA A 9 -18.85 8.69 9.26
CA ALA A 9 -17.88 8.70 8.16
C ALA A 9 -17.54 10.17 7.81
N PHE A 10 -16.27 10.53 7.94
CA PHE A 10 -15.76 11.83 7.50
C PHE A 10 -15.40 11.75 6.02
N SER A 11 -16.29 12.25 5.17
CA SER A 11 -16.11 12.34 3.72
C SER A 11 -15.20 13.52 3.36
N ILE A 12 -14.01 13.22 2.82
CA ILE A 12 -13.14 14.21 2.17
C ILE A 12 -13.27 14.02 0.66
N THR A 13 -13.96 14.95 0.03
CA THR A 13 -14.21 15.11 -1.42
C THR A 13 -14.03 16.60 -1.71
N PHE A 14 -13.40 17.16 -2.74
CA PHE A 14 -12.88 16.81 -4.07
C PHE A 14 -11.83 17.92 -4.37
N ALA A 15 -10.89 17.82 -5.31
CA ALA A 15 -11.15 17.92 -6.74
C ALA A 15 -9.88 17.55 -7.53
N GLY A 16 -9.93 16.81 -8.62
CA GLY A 16 -11.06 16.14 -9.23
C GLY A 16 -10.51 15.17 -10.27
N PHE A 17 -11.11 14.00 -10.35
CA PHE A 17 -11.26 13.18 -11.56
C PHE A 17 -12.30 12.11 -11.19
N THR A 18 -13.52 12.32 -11.68
CA THR A 18 -14.53 11.31 -12.02
C THR A 18 -14.77 10.15 -11.04
N GLN A 19 -15.88 10.29 -10.34
CA GLN A 19 -16.69 9.32 -9.61
C GLN A 19 -17.05 8.07 -10.42
N VAL A 20 -16.56 6.90 -10.00
CA VAL A 20 -17.32 5.63 -9.91
C VAL A 20 -16.69 4.79 -8.78
N GLU A 21 -16.89 5.20 -7.53
CA GLU A 21 -16.59 4.31 -6.40
C GLU A 21 -17.85 3.51 -6.09
N ALA A 22 -17.78 2.24 -6.46
CA ALA A 22 -18.68 1.21 -5.98
C ALA A 22 -18.77 1.27 -4.45
N GLN A 23 -20.01 1.30 -3.96
CA GLN A 23 -20.35 1.00 -2.58
C GLN A 23 -19.60 -0.24 -2.09
N GLN A 24 -18.73 -0.01 -1.11
CA GLN A 24 -18.92 -0.55 0.24
C GLN A 24 -19.39 -2.01 0.29
N ASN A 25 -18.43 -2.93 0.47
CA ASN A 25 -18.72 -4.17 1.17
C ASN A 25 -17.93 -4.18 2.49
N ASN A 26 -18.65 -3.85 3.58
CA ASN A 26 -18.25 -4.09 4.96
C ASN A 26 -18.25 -5.61 5.23
N ASN A 27 -17.31 -6.33 4.62
CA ASN A 27 -16.66 -7.37 5.39
C ASN A 27 -15.57 -6.63 6.18
N ALA A 28 -15.37 -6.98 7.45
CA ALA A 28 -14.04 -6.88 8.01
C ALA A 28 -13.16 -7.80 7.15
N ALA A 29 -12.77 -7.33 5.97
CA ALA A 29 -11.70 -7.91 5.22
C ALA A 29 -10.54 -7.73 6.17
N THR A 30 -10.17 -8.82 6.83
CA THR A 30 -8.87 -8.97 7.47
C THR A 30 -7.91 -8.31 6.49
N VAL A 31 -7.38 -7.14 6.83
CA VAL A 31 -6.52 -6.38 5.92
C VAL A 31 -5.43 -7.38 5.57
N ALA A 32 -5.45 -7.89 4.34
CA ALA A 32 -4.69 -9.08 4.02
C ALA A 32 -3.23 -8.72 4.28
N THR A 33 -2.65 -9.30 5.33
CA THR A 33 -1.32 -8.92 5.77
C THR A 33 -0.37 -9.22 4.62
N VAL A 34 0.26 -8.18 4.10
CA VAL A 34 1.21 -8.34 3.01
C VAL A 34 2.47 -8.95 3.59
N THR A 35 2.70 -10.21 3.29
CA THR A 35 3.89 -10.92 3.78
C THR A 35 5.10 -10.59 2.92
N LYS A 36 6.28 -10.51 3.54
CA LYS A 36 7.56 -10.30 2.84
C LYS A 36 7.78 -11.33 1.72
N PRO A 37 7.58 -12.66 1.92
CA PRO A 37 7.80 -13.65 0.84
C PRO A 37 6.91 -13.42 -0.38
N GLN A 38 5.61 -13.14 -0.17
CA GLN A 38 4.69 -12.90 -1.28
C GLN A 38 5.04 -11.62 -2.03
N PHE A 39 5.43 -10.57 -1.31
CA PHE A 39 5.85 -9.31 -1.91
C PHE A 39 7.14 -9.48 -2.71
N THR A 40 8.15 -10.16 -2.17
CA THR A 40 9.40 -10.47 -2.88
C THR A 40 9.16 -11.30 -4.14
N ALA A 41 8.25 -12.28 -4.12
CA ALA A 41 7.90 -13.05 -5.30
C ALA A 41 7.33 -12.15 -6.43
N ASN A 42 6.48 -11.18 -6.08
CA ASN A 42 5.93 -10.22 -7.03
C ASN A 42 7.00 -9.25 -7.58
N ILE A 43 8.01 -8.89 -6.78
CA ILE A 43 9.16 -8.12 -7.27
C ILE A 43 9.91 -8.91 -8.34
N ASN A 44 10.19 -10.19 -8.08
CA ASN A 44 10.87 -11.05 -9.05
C ASN A 44 10.06 -11.22 -10.35
N ALA A 45 8.73 -11.29 -10.24
CA ALA A 45 7.84 -11.29 -11.40
C ALA A 45 7.91 -9.96 -12.17
N TYR A 46 7.95 -8.83 -11.48
CA TYR A 46 8.10 -7.50 -12.10
C TYR A 46 9.44 -7.33 -12.82
N GLU A 47 10.53 -7.81 -12.20
CA GLU A 47 11.87 -7.81 -12.81
C GLU A 47 11.87 -8.52 -14.18
N GLN A 48 11.20 -9.67 -14.26
CA GLN A 48 11.11 -10.50 -15.47
C GLN A 48 10.04 -10.03 -16.46
N ALA A 49 9.02 -9.31 -16.00
CA ALA A 49 7.91 -8.87 -16.85
C ALA A 49 8.27 -7.68 -17.75
N ASN A 50 7.77 -7.68 -18.99
CA ASN A 50 7.95 -6.59 -19.95
C ASN A 50 6.60 -6.13 -20.52
N GLY A 51 6.56 -4.93 -21.09
CA GLY A 51 5.35 -4.36 -21.71
C GLY A 51 4.17 -4.29 -20.73
N ALA A 52 2.97 -4.66 -21.20
CA ALA A 52 1.73 -4.60 -20.42
C ALA A 52 1.78 -5.43 -19.13
N ASN A 53 2.48 -6.58 -19.14
CA ASN A 53 2.61 -7.44 -17.96
C ASN A 53 3.39 -6.74 -16.84
N SER A 54 4.40 -5.94 -17.18
CA SER A 54 5.17 -5.14 -16.22
C SER A 54 4.27 -4.16 -15.47
N THR A 55 3.40 -3.45 -16.19
CA THR A 55 2.44 -2.49 -15.63
C THR A 55 1.44 -3.15 -14.68
N THR A 56 0.92 -4.33 -15.04
CA THR A 56 -0.01 -5.08 -14.18
C THR A 56 0.65 -5.53 -12.87
N VAL A 57 1.87 -6.07 -12.94
CA VAL A 57 2.60 -6.49 -11.74
C VAL A 57 2.98 -5.29 -10.87
N LEU A 58 3.41 -4.17 -11.46
CA LEU A 58 3.70 -2.94 -10.73
C LEU A 58 2.47 -2.38 -10.00
N THR A 59 1.31 -2.40 -10.65
CA THR A 59 0.04 -1.99 -10.05
C THR A 59 -0.30 -2.86 -8.84
N THR A 60 -0.08 -4.17 -8.95
CA THR A 60 -0.26 -5.13 -7.84
C THR A 60 0.67 -4.80 -6.67
N LEU A 61 1.97 -4.60 -6.95
CA LEU A 61 2.96 -4.23 -5.94
C LEU A 61 2.60 -2.92 -5.23
N LYS A 62 2.19 -1.88 -5.96
CA LYS A 62 1.74 -0.61 -5.36
C LYS A 62 0.47 -0.77 -4.51
N SER A 63 -0.42 -1.69 -4.88
CA SER A 63 -1.58 -2.03 -4.05
C SER A 63 -1.17 -2.70 -2.73
N GLN A 64 -0.23 -3.65 -2.80
CA GLN A 64 0.33 -4.31 -1.63
C GLN A 64 1.06 -3.32 -0.70
N MET A 65 1.83 -2.38 -1.25
CA MET A 65 2.48 -1.34 -0.45
C MET A 65 1.47 -0.47 0.32
N ARG A 66 0.38 -0.04 -0.35
CA ARG A 66 -0.70 0.73 0.29
C ARG A 66 -1.40 -0.07 1.39
N THR A 67 -1.64 -1.36 1.15
CA THR A 67 -2.25 -2.27 2.13
C THR A 67 -1.38 -2.39 3.37
N ALA A 68 -0.07 -2.61 3.20
CA ALA A 68 0.88 -2.70 4.31
C ALA A 68 1.04 -1.38 5.07
N ILE A 69 0.94 -0.22 4.42
CA ILE A 69 0.94 1.08 5.09
C ILE A 69 -0.34 1.25 5.92
N ALA A 70 -1.50 0.87 5.37
CA ALA A 70 -2.78 0.94 6.07
C ALA A 70 -2.82 0.03 7.31
N ASP A 71 -2.34 -1.20 7.19
CA ASP A 71 -2.22 -2.17 8.30
C ASP A 71 -1.35 -1.62 9.44
N LEU A 72 -0.19 -1.04 9.11
CA LEU A 72 0.67 -0.42 10.11
C LEU A 72 0.01 0.81 10.76
N LYS A 73 -0.71 1.63 9.99
CA LYS A 73 -1.47 2.79 10.51
C LYS A 73 -2.58 2.36 11.48
N GLU A 74 -3.27 1.27 11.18
CA GLU A 74 -4.27 0.68 12.08
C GLU A 74 -3.61 0.20 13.38
N SER A 75 -2.48 -0.51 13.28
CA SER A 75 -1.73 -0.93 14.48
C SER A 75 -1.29 0.24 15.37
N MET A 76 -0.94 1.38 14.77
CA MET A 76 -0.58 2.59 15.52
C MET A 76 -1.78 3.26 16.18
N SER A 77 -2.94 3.25 15.53
CA SER A 77 -4.18 3.79 16.10
C SER A 77 -4.62 3.01 17.34
N ASN A 78 -4.20 1.75 17.46
CA ASN A 78 -4.48 0.86 18.58
C ASN A 78 -3.42 0.89 19.70
N GLY A 79 -2.59 1.94 19.77
CA GLY A 79 -1.60 2.16 20.84
C GLY A 79 -0.15 2.01 20.40
N GLY A 80 0.17 2.41 19.17
CA GLY A 80 1.52 2.32 18.62
C GLY A 80 2.55 3.21 19.29
N GLY A 81 3.82 2.80 19.18
CA GLY A 81 4.98 3.55 19.68
C GLY A 81 5.92 4.03 18.57
N THR A 82 6.97 4.74 18.95
CA THR A 82 7.97 5.38 18.06
C THR A 82 8.60 4.45 17.02
N THR A 83 8.74 3.15 17.32
CA THR A 83 9.21 2.14 16.37
C THR A 83 8.26 1.94 15.19
N GLN A 84 6.95 1.97 15.42
CA GLN A 84 5.94 1.78 14.38
C GLN A 84 5.84 3.03 13.50
N GLU A 85 5.99 4.23 14.08
CA GLU A 85 6.06 5.50 13.34
C GLU A 85 7.26 5.52 12.39
N THR A 86 8.44 5.12 12.89
CA THR A 86 9.66 5.01 12.08
C THR A 86 9.47 4.04 10.92
N LYS A 87 8.88 2.86 11.18
CA LYS A 87 8.55 1.88 10.13
C LYS A 87 7.57 2.45 9.10
N MET A 88 6.56 3.21 9.53
CA MET A 88 5.61 3.84 8.61
C MET A 88 6.29 4.86 7.72
N GLN A 89 7.15 5.71 8.29
CA GLN A 89 7.89 6.68 7.52
C GLN A 89 8.80 6.01 6.49
N SER A 90 9.50 4.93 6.87
CA SER A 90 10.30 4.13 5.94
C SER A 90 9.46 3.52 4.81
N ARG A 91 8.29 2.95 5.12
CA ARG A 91 7.34 2.41 4.12
C ARG A 91 6.87 3.48 3.14
N ILE A 92 6.47 4.66 3.64
CA ILE A 92 6.03 5.78 2.82
C ILE A 92 7.16 6.30 1.93
N ASN A 93 8.37 6.46 2.47
CA ASN A 93 9.52 6.92 1.71
C ASN A 93 9.86 5.95 0.55
N ALA A 94 9.87 4.65 0.82
CA ALA A 94 10.12 3.63 -0.21
C ALA A 94 9.01 3.60 -1.27
N PHE A 95 7.74 3.77 -0.88
CA PHE A 95 6.62 3.93 -1.82
C PHE A 95 6.77 5.14 -2.73
N ASN A 96 7.07 6.31 -2.15
CA ASN A 96 7.27 7.53 -2.91
C ASN A 96 8.46 7.42 -3.87
N ASN A 97 9.54 6.77 -3.43
CA ASN A 97 10.71 6.52 -4.29
C ASN A 97 10.33 5.61 -5.47
N ALA A 98 9.61 4.52 -5.24
CA ALA A 98 9.13 3.63 -6.31
C ALA A 98 8.28 4.39 -7.35
N VAL A 99 7.36 5.25 -6.89
CA VAL A 99 6.53 6.09 -7.78
C VAL A 99 7.37 7.11 -8.57
N GLN A 100 8.37 7.72 -7.95
CA GLN A 100 9.26 8.65 -8.64
C GLN A 100 10.11 7.94 -9.72
N LYS A 101 10.64 6.75 -9.41
CA LYS A 101 11.41 5.94 -10.35
C LYS A 101 10.55 5.41 -11.50
N GLU A 102 9.30 5.04 -11.22
CA GLU A 102 8.31 4.67 -12.25
C GLU A 102 8.06 5.85 -13.21
N LYS A 103 7.84 7.06 -12.69
CA LYS A 103 7.66 8.27 -13.51
C LYS A 103 8.89 8.60 -14.35
N ALA A 104 10.09 8.31 -13.85
CA ALA A 104 11.35 8.44 -14.58
C ALA A 104 11.61 7.29 -15.58
N ASN A 105 10.70 6.32 -15.68
CA ASN A 105 10.85 5.09 -16.48
C ASN A 105 12.11 4.27 -16.12
N ASP A 106 12.57 4.38 -14.86
CA ASP A 106 13.74 3.68 -14.34
C ASP A 106 13.33 2.38 -13.65
N LYS A 107 13.16 1.31 -14.45
CA LYS A 107 12.75 -0.01 -13.95
C LYS A 107 13.69 -0.52 -12.85
N SER A 108 14.99 -0.32 -13.01
CA SER A 108 16.00 -0.76 -12.03
C SER A 108 15.86 -0.03 -10.69
N GLY A 109 15.58 1.27 -10.74
CA GLY A 109 15.28 2.10 -9.58
C GLY A 109 13.98 1.71 -8.91
N VAL A 110 12.93 1.39 -9.67
CA VAL A 110 11.65 0.88 -9.14
C VAL A 110 11.90 -0.41 -8.36
N VAL A 111 12.60 -1.37 -8.96
CA VAL A 111 12.96 -2.65 -8.31
C VAL A 111 13.73 -2.42 -7.02
N THR A 112 14.71 -1.52 -7.02
CA THR A 112 15.49 -1.19 -5.83
C THR A 112 14.61 -0.61 -4.72
N ALA A 113 13.71 0.32 -5.06
CA ALA A 113 12.77 0.91 -4.10
C ALA A 113 11.77 -0.12 -3.56
N LEU A 114 11.30 -1.05 -4.40
CA LEU A 114 10.44 -2.16 -3.97
C LEU A 114 11.17 -3.10 -3.00
N LYS A 115 12.42 -3.47 -3.28
CA LYS A 115 13.23 -4.29 -2.35
C LYS A 115 13.43 -3.58 -1.01
N ALA A 116 13.72 -2.27 -1.03
CA ALA A 116 13.81 -1.48 0.19
C ALA A 116 12.48 -1.48 0.99
N PHE A 117 11.33 -1.45 0.31
CA PHE A 117 10.03 -1.61 0.97
C PHE A 117 9.85 -3.00 1.57
N ALA A 118 10.28 -4.06 0.88
CA ALA A 118 10.19 -5.43 1.38
C ALA A 118 10.94 -5.64 2.70
N GLU A 119 12.04 -4.91 2.93
CA GLU A 119 12.78 -4.92 4.20
C GLU A 119 12.02 -4.29 5.37
N THR A 120 10.95 -3.53 5.08
CA THR A 120 10.10 -2.92 6.10
C THR A 120 8.88 -3.76 6.46
N LEU A 121 8.60 -4.83 5.70
CA LEU A 121 7.51 -5.79 5.93
C LEU A 121 7.89 -6.77 7.04
#